data_AF-A0A662X5Q0-F1
#
_entry.id   AF-A0A662X5Q0-F1
#
_cell.length_a   1.000
_cell.length_b   1.000
_cell.length_c   1.000
_cell.angle_alpha   90.00
_cell.angle_beta   90.00
_cell.angle_gamma   90.00
#
_symmetry.space_group_name_H-M   'P 1'
#
loop_
_entity.id
_entity.type
_entity.pdbx_description
1 polymer ?
#
loop_
_entity_poly.entity_id
_entity_poly.type
_entity_poly.pdbx_seq_one_letter_code
_entity_poly.pdbx_strand_id
1 'polypeptide(L)'
;MLRSRWSSWAAAALHRRSCVVSASTEGSQLSTRRFCNNTATSAAATDPSASRGDPDKAAKHVVVGMSGGVDSSVAALLLKRQGYRVTGVYMKNWDPSDEEGDTACPVDAEYLDVQKVCEQLGIEAQMVNLVQSYWNSVFAPCLEGYEEGLTPNPDILCNREIKFKAFTEYATKIGADYVATGHYAALKPADPDASGSPNLFAAEDDSKDQSYFLSSVDGKAFANVLFPLGGMHKTEVRRIAANEGLCTATKKDSVGICFIGKRNFADFIHQYIPRQNGYFCTVDGQRMHLHNGFTAYTVGQGARLQGMSAKWFVVGKHKLDHSVIVAEGTRHPALFSDALFASATQFNWMTGDLPQELRDTGRMRCFYRVRYRQDLDECTISLVSNREARASASTLHDWQPEPLASHDDVKEQARQKKSYLRVDFDHPQRGVTPEQALVLYRADGLCYGGGPIAAAGQTYFEQKKPLAANVHDWRRQ
;
A
#
# COMPACT_ATOMS: atom_id res chain seq x y z
N MET A 1 0.71 10.57 -24.40
CA MET A 1 1.40 11.88 -24.53
C MET A 1 2.09 12.36 -23.24
N LEU A 2 2.11 11.57 -22.15
CA LEU A 2 2.83 11.90 -20.90
C LEU A 2 4.29 11.39 -20.85
N ARG A 3 4.64 10.35 -21.64
CA ARG A 3 6.04 9.84 -21.74
C ARG A 3 7.01 10.77 -22.48
N SER A 4 6.52 11.70 -23.30
CA SER A 4 7.35 12.59 -24.15
C SER A 4 7.69 13.93 -23.50
N ARG A 5 7.16 14.24 -22.31
CA ARG A 5 7.44 15.52 -21.63
C ARG A 5 8.74 15.51 -20.82
N TRP A 6 9.28 14.33 -20.49
CA TRP A 6 10.56 14.19 -19.80
C TRP A 6 11.79 14.39 -20.70
N SER A 7 11.70 14.10 -22.00
CA SER A 7 12.83 14.27 -22.92
C SER A 7 13.18 15.74 -23.21
N SER A 8 12.24 16.67 -23.03
CA SER A 8 12.48 18.10 -23.25
C SER A 8 13.09 18.83 -22.04
N TRP A 9 12.94 18.31 -20.83
CA TRP A 9 13.41 18.97 -19.60
C TRP A 9 14.80 18.49 -19.16
N ALA A 10 15.16 17.23 -19.47
CA ALA A 10 16.46 16.65 -19.11
C ALA A 10 17.67 17.19 -19.91
N ALA A 11 17.45 17.85 -21.05
CA ALA A 11 18.54 18.30 -21.94
C ALA A 11 19.13 19.67 -21.56
N ALA A 12 18.50 20.45 -20.67
CA ALA A 12 18.92 21.83 -20.38
C ALA A 12 19.76 22.00 -19.10
N ALA A 13 19.90 20.96 -18.26
CA ALA A 13 20.53 21.06 -16.94
C ALA A 13 21.94 20.44 -16.83
N LEU A 14 22.48 19.84 -17.91
CA LEU A 14 23.73 19.06 -17.85
C LEU A 14 24.97 19.73 -18.47
N HIS A 15 24.96 21.05 -18.67
CA HIS A 15 26.15 21.80 -19.06
C HIS A 15 26.28 23.06 -18.22
N ARG A 16 27.00 22.97 -17.09
CA ARG A 16 28.01 23.95 -16.65
C ARG A 16 28.59 23.63 -15.26
N ARG A 17 29.93 23.45 -15.27
CA ARG A 17 30.93 23.73 -14.22
C ARG A 17 31.60 22.52 -13.58
N SER A 18 32.67 22.07 -14.26
CA SER A 18 33.94 21.78 -13.58
C SER A 18 34.50 23.08 -12.98
N CYS A 19 34.88 23.06 -11.72
CA CYS A 19 36.00 23.85 -11.23
C CYS A 19 36.69 23.11 -10.08
N VAL A 20 37.98 22.93 -10.28
CA VAL A 20 39.00 22.38 -9.39
C VAL A 20 39.23 23.33 -8.22
N VAL A 21 39.35 22.80 -7.00
CA VAL A 21 40.24 23.37 -5.97
C VAL A 21 40.91 22.21 -5.21
N SER A 22 42.24 22.24 -5.26
CA SER A 22 43.19 21.37 -4.57
C SER A 22 43.69 22.01 -3.26
N ALA A 23 44.35 21.17 -2.43
CA ALA A 23 45.18 21.47 -1.26
C ALA A 23 44.42 21.59 0.08
N SER A 24 44.88 21.08 1.23
CA SER A 24 46.15 20.43 1.60
C SER A 24 45.99 19.72 2.96
N THR A 25 46.85 18.73 3.18
CA THR A 25 47.19 18.04 4.44
C THR A 25 47.50 18.95 5.62
N GLU A 26 47.12 18.52 6.82
CA GLU A 26 47.98 18.51 8.02
C GLU A 26 47.38 17.66 9.13
N GLY A 27 48.21 16.83 9.77
CA GLY A 27 47.83 15.96 10.88
C GLY A 27 48.10 16.61 12.24
N SER A 28 47.47 16.08 13.29
CA SER A 28 48.05 16.13 14.62
C SER A 28 47.62 14.90 15.43
N GLN A 29 48.63 14.22 15.97
CA GLN A 29 48.55 13.26 17.06
C GLN A 29 48.52 14.03 18.38
N LEU A 30 47.87 13.45 19.41
CA LEU A 30 48.07 13.59 20.87
C LEU A 30 46.73 13.18 21.52
N SER A 31 46.60 12.49 22.64
CA SER A 31 47.49 11.96 23.65
C SER A 31 46.58 11.12 24.57
N THR A 32 47.06 9.95 24.96
CA THR A 32 46.47 9.07 25.95
C THR A 32 46.45 9.70 27.34
N ARG A 33 45.30 9.67 28.02
CA ARG A 33 45.26 9.80 29.49
C ARG A 33 44.45 8.67 30.11
N ARG A 34 45.18 7.83 30.85
CA ARG A 34 44.69 6.88 31.85
C ARG A 34 43.96 7.64 32.96
N PHE A 35 42.82 7.12 33.39
CA PHE A 35 42.34 7.29 34.75
C PHE A 35 41.98 5.91 35.32
N CYS A 36 42.65 5.56 36.42
CA CYS A 36 42.37 4.39 37.23
C CYS A 36 41.46 4.76 38.41
N ASN A 37 40.74 3.74 38.89
CA ASN A 37 40.12 3.55 40.21
C ASN A 37 38.83 4.33 40.52
N ASN A 38 37.72 3.63 40.76
CA ASN A 38 37.52 2.95 42.04
C ASN A 38 36.34 1.95 42.00
N THR A 39 36.55 0.87 42.73
CA THR A 39 35.63 -0.23 43.03
C THR A 39 34.48 0.20 43.92
N ALA A 40 33.26 -0.22 43.57
CA ALA A 40 32.17 -0.46 44.52
C ALA A 40 31.40 -1.71 44.09
N THR A 41 31.55 -2.76 44.89
CA THR A 41 30.81 -4.01 44.86
C THR A 41 29.32 -3.78 45.13
N SER A 42 28.45 -4.30 44.28
CA SER A 42 27.14 -4.81 44.71
C SER A 42 26.78 -6.04 43.90
N ALA A 43 26.32 -7.07 44.61
CA ALA A 43 26.16 -8.42 44.15
C ALA A 43 24.88 -8.62 43.32
N ALA A 44 25.05 -9.39 42.25
CA ALA A 44 24.13 -10.28 41.56
C ALA A 44 22.61 -10.21 41.88
N ALA A 45 21.84 -9.91 40.84
CA ALA A 45 20.63 -10.66 40.51
C ALA A 45 20.76 -11.09 39.04
N THR A 46 21.06 -12.37 38.82
CA THR A 46 21.17 -12.99 37.49
C THR A 46 19.77 -13.28 36.96
N ASP A 47 19.38 -12.59 35.90
CA ASP A 47 18.16 -12.83 35.13
C ASP A 47 18.38 -14.02 34.16
N PRO A 48 17.67 -15.16 34.29
CA PRO A 48 17.89 -16.33 33.48
C PRO A 48 16.99 -16.30 32.23
N SER A 49 17.19 -15.35 31.31
CA SER A 49 16.66 -15.47 29.95
C SER A 49 17.43 -14.69 28.86
N ALA A 50 18.71 -14.38 29.08
CA ALA A 50 19.57 -13.93 28.00
C ALA A 50 19.95 -15.13 27.11
N SER A 51 19.10 -15.46 26.14
CA SER A 51 19.43 -16.42 25.10
C SER A 51 20.72 -15.97 24.42
N ARG A 52 21.80 -16.75 24.57
CA ARG A 52 23.02 -16.58 23.77
C ARG A 52 22.60 -16.62 22.30
N GLY A 53 22.84 -15.53 21.58
CA GLY A 53 22.45 -15.39 20.18
C GLY A 53 22.99 -16.54 19.34
N ASP A 54 22.16 -17.06 18.44
CA ASP A 54 22.52 -18.10 17.50
C ASP A 54 23.68 -17.62 16.60
N PRO A 55 24.86 -18.28 16.63
CA PRO A 55 26.03 -17.84 15.88
C PRO A 55 25.80 -17.80 14.36
N ASP A 56 24.81 -18.54 13.83
CA ASP A 56 24.46 -18.50 12.41
C ASP A 56 23.78 -17.17 12.03
N LYS A 57 23.06 -16.53 12.96
CA LYS A 57 22.41 -15.23 12.74
C LYS A 57 23.40 -14.06 12.72
N ALA A 58 24.51 -14.15 13.46
CA ALA A 58 25.55 -13.13 13.46
C ALA A 58 26.26 -12.96 12.11
N ALA A 59 26.24 -14.00 11.27
CA ALA A 59 26.77 -13.94 9.92
C ALA A 59 25.81 -13.29 8.91
N LYS A 60 24.50 -13.28 9.20
CA LYS A 60 23.47 -12.85 8.24
C LYS A 60 23.25 -11.34 8.27
N HIS A 61 23.30 -10.72 7.10
CA HIS A 61 23.06 -9.28 6.92
C HIS A 61 21.60 -8.99 6.61
N VAL A 62 21.00 -8.12 7.42
CA VAL A 62 19.63 -7.65 7.24
C VAL A 62 19.63 -6.16 6.95
N VAL A 63 19.01 -5.78 5.83
CA VAL A 63 18.77 -4.39 5.46
C VAL A 63 17.35 -4.01 5.86
N VAL A 64 17.22 -3.04 6.77
CA VAL A 64 15.92 -2.58 7.28
C VAL A 64 15.53 -1.31 6.55
N GLY A 65 14.39 -1.33 5.86
CA GLY A 65 13.78 -0.13 5.31
C GLY A 65 13.24 0.77 6.44
N MET A 66 13.89 1.91 6.65
CA MET A 66 13.56 2.84 7.74
C MET A 66 12.92 4.11 7.21
N SER A 67 11.72 4.44 7.71
CA SER A 67 10.95 5.63 7.30
C SER A 67 11.10 6.82 8.24
N GLY A 68 12.00 6.71 9.23
CA GLY A 68 12.09 7.66 10.34
C GLY A 68 10.92 7.57 11.32
N GLY A 69 10.11 6.50 11.24
CA GLY A 69 8.99 6.22 12.15
C GLY A 69 9.32 5.15 13.19
N VAL A 70 8.55 5.14 14.29
CA VAL A 70 8.74 4.24 15.45
C VAL A 70 8.76 2.76 15.09
N ASP A 71 7.93 2.35 14.12
CA ASP A 71 7.80 0.93 13.74
C ASP A 71 9.10 0.41 13.13
N SER A 72 9.66 1.11 12.15
CA SER A 72 10.94 0.73 11.56
C SER A 72 12.10 0.82 12.55
N SER A 73 12.06 1.76 13.50
CA SER A 73 13.08 1.87 14.55
C SER A 73 13.09 0.64 15.46
N VAL A 74 11.90 0.20 15.91
CA VAL A 74 11.78 -0.98 16.75
C VAL A 74 12.08 -2.26 15.96
N ALA A 75 11.68 -2.34 14.70
CA ALA A 75 12.04 -3.47 13.84
C ALA A 75 13.57 -3.64 13.73
N ALA A 76 14.31 -2.55 13.50
CA ALA A 76 15.77 -2.58 13.44
C ALA A 76 16.41 -2.98 14.79
N LEU A 77 15.90 -2.44 15.89
CA LEU A 77 16.31 -2.82 17.26
C LEU A 77 16.11 -4.31 17.53
N LEU A 78 14.93 -4.86 17.21
CA LEU A 78 14.61 -6.26 17.46
C LEU A 78 15.53 -7.19 16.66
N LEU A 79 15.80 -6.88 15.40
CA LEU A 79 16.74 -7.64 14.57
C LEU A 79 18.16 -7.57 15.11
N LYS A 80 18.60 -6.38 15.56
CA LYS A 80 19.91 -6.24 16.23
C LYS A 80 19.98 -7.13 17.49
N ARG A 81 18.93 -7.14 18.32
CA ARG A 81 18.86 -7.98 19.54
C ARG A 81 18.89 -9.47 19.24
N GLN A 82 18.33 -9.89 18.10
CA GLN A 82 18.38 -11.26 17.62
C GLN A 82 19.77 -11.68 17.07
N GLY A 83 20.72 -10.75 17.01
CA GLY A 83 22.11 -11.00 16.65
C GLY A 83 22.45 -10.74 15.20
N TYR A 84 21.53 -10.26 14.36
CA TYR A 84 21.80 -9.97 12.96
C TYR A 84 22.79 -8.81 12.78
N ARG A 85 23.57 -8.83 11.68
CA ARG A 85 24.23 -7.62 11.20
C ARG A 85 23.16 -6.75 10.53
N VAL A 86 22.89 -5.56 11.07
CA VAL A 86 21.79 -4.70 10.59
C VAL A 86 22.33 -3.43 9.93
N THR A 87 21.79 -3.07 8.77
CA THR A 87 21.96 -1.74 8.14
C THR A 87 20.58 -1.10 7.98
N GLY A 88 20.41 0.12 8.48
CA GLY A 88 19.21 0.93 8.27
C GLY A 88 19.31 1.69 6.96
N VAL A 89 18.30 1.55 6.09
CA VAL A 89 18.27 2.25 4.79
C VAL A 89 17.02 3.10 4.68
N TYR A 90 17.21 4.39 4.43
CA TYR A 90 16.16 5.32 4.08
C TYR A 90 15.96 5.38 2.57
N MET A 91 14.70 5.29 2.12
CA MET A 91 14.33 5.36 0.71
C MET A 91 13.81 6.77 0.39
N LYS A 92 14.58 7.57 -0.35
CA LYS A 92 14.10 8.84 -0.90
C LYS A 92 13.30 8.55 -2.17
N ASN A 93 11.98 8.63 -2.06
CA ASN A 93 11.04 8.26 -3.14
C ASN A 93 10.27 9.45 -3.71
N TRP A 94 10.37 10.61 -3.07
CA TRP A 94 9.75 11.85 -3.51
C TRP A 94 10.74 12.98 -3.30
N ASP A 95 10.74 13.97 -4.18
CA ASP A 95 11.53 15.18 -4.02
C ASP A 95 10.60 16.41 -4.04
N PRO A 96 10.34 17.05 -2.89
CA PRO A 96 9.51 18.25 -2.84
C PRO A 96 10.11 19.42 -3.62
N SER A 97 11.43 19.44 -3.87
CA SER A 97 12.07 20.53 -4.64
C SER A 97 11.63 20.54 -6.11
N ASP A 98 11.17 19.41 -6.64
CA ASP A 98 10.57 19.33 -7.99
C ASP A 98 9.25 20.11 -8.08
N GLU A 99 8.60 20.41 -6.95
CA GLU A 99 7.34 21.16 -6.86
C GLU A 99 7.53 22.62 -6.47
N GLU A 100 8.45 22.90 -5.54
CA GLU A 100 8.62 24.22 -4.91
C GLU A 100 9.80 25.04 -5.48
N GLY A 101 10.63 24.46 -6.35
CA GLY A 101 11.89 25.07 -6.81
C GLY A 101 12.98 25.10 -5.72
N ASP A 102 14.18 25.59 -6.05
CA ASP A 102 15.45 25.60 -5.28
C ASP A 102 15.41 26.21 -3.84
N THR A 103 14.23 26.52 -3.30
CA THR A 103 14.03 27.18 -2.00
C THR A 103 13.87 26.24 -0.80
N ALA A 104 13.91 24.92 -0.97
CA ALA A 104 13.81 23.95 0.12
C ALA A 104 15.20 23.50 0.64
N CYS A 105 15.41 23.53 1.96
CA CYS A 105 16.59 22.91 2.59
C CYS A 105 16.64 21.40 2.24
N PRO A 106 17.78 20.88 1.73
CA PRO A 106 17.82 19.65 0.93
C PRO A 106 17.85 18.33 1.72
N VAL A 107 17.63 18.35 3.04
CA VAL A 107 17.72 17.14 3.88
C VAL A 107 16.37 16.78 4.45
N ASP A 108 15.86 15.61 4.05
CA ASP A 108 14.61 15.04 4.56
C ASP A 108 14.69 14.90 6.09
N ALA A 109 13.73 15.49 6.80
CA ALA A 109 13.66 15.40 8.26
C ALA A 109 13.54 13.94 8.72
N GLU A 110 12.84 13.11 7.95
CA GLU A 110 12.75 11.67 8.16
C GLU A 110 14.11 10.98 8.07
N TYR A 111 15.00 11.40 7.16
CA TYR A 111 16.35 10.82 7.07
C TYR A 111 17.20 11.18 8.30
N LEU A 112 17.08 12.41 8.81
CA LEU A 112 17.75 12.80 10.05
C LEU A 112 17.31 11.93 11.23
N ASP A 113 16.03 11.58 11.30
CA ASP A 113 15.52 10.66 12.33
C ASP A 113 16.08 9.24 12.14
N VAL A 114 16.21 8.75 10.90
CA VAL A 114 16.86 7.47 10.62
C VAL A 114 18.31 7.48 11.08
N GLN A 115 19.08 8.53 10.76
CA GLN A 115 20.48 8.64 11.18
C GLN A 115 20.61 8.62 12.70
N LYS A 116 19.78 9.38 13.42
CA LYS A 116 19.77 9.39 14.89
C LYS A 116 19.43 8.03 15.48
N VAL A 117 18.41 7.34 14.96
CA VAL A 117 18.06 5.99 15.44
C VAL A 117 19.20 5.02 15.16
N CYS A 118 19.80 5.04 13.97
CA CYS A 118 20.92 4.18 13.64
C CYS A 118 22.13 4.43 14.55
N GLU A 119 22.42 5.69 14.89
CA GLU A 119 23.45 6.07 15.86
C GLU A 119 23.13 5.53 17.26
N GLN A 120 21.91 5.73 17.77
CA GLN A 120 21.45 5.17 19.06
C GLN A 120 21.58 3.64 19.10
N LEU A 121 21.27 3.00 17.98
CA LEU A 121 21.37 1.56 17.81
C LEU A 121 22.77 1.10 17.43
N GLY A 122 23.77 1.96 17.23
CA GLY A 122 25.10 1.57 16.76
C GLY A 122 25.09 0.68 15.51
N ILE A 123 24.26 1.03 14.52
CA ILE A 123 24.15 0.38 13.20
C ILE A 123 24.43 1.39 12.09
N GLU A 124 24.76 0.90 10.90
CA GLU A 124 25.01 1.75 9.74
C GLU A 124 23.71 2.37 9.20
N ALA A 125 23.75 3.64 8.82
CA ALA A 125 22.68 4.33 8.12
C ALA A 125 23.08 4.61 6.67
N GLN A 126 22.23 4.25 5.71
CA GLN A 126 22.39 4.57 4.29
C GLN A 126 21.12 5.21 3.73
N MET A 127 21.27 5.88 2.59
CA MET A 127 20.16 6.41 1.80
C MET A 127 20.23 5.82 0.38
N VAL A 128 19.08 5.48 -0.16
CA VAL A 128 18.92 5.16 -1.59
C VAL A 128 17.89 6.12 -2.21
N ASN A 129 18.23 6.67 -3.38
CA ASN A 129 17.29 7.47 -4.17
C ASN A 129 16.52 6.56 -5.14
N LEU A 130 15.21 6.47 -4.95
CA LEU A 130 14.28 5.72 -5.80
C LEU A 130 13.17 6.62 -6.34
N VAL A 131 13.37 7.95 -6.38
CA VAL A 131 12.39 8.94 -6.89
C VAL A 131 11.93 8.56 -8.30
N GLN A 132 12.87 8.24 -9.19
CA GLN A 132 12.54 7.86 -10.56
C GLN A 132 11.72 6.55 -10.62
N SER A 133 12.05 5.57 -9.80
CA SER A 133 11.32 4.30 -9.73
C SER A 133 9.90 4.50 -9.20
N TYR A 134 9.75 5.31 -8.14
CA TYR A 134 8.45 5.66 -7.56
C TYR A 134 7.58 6.43 -8.56
N TRP A 135 8.13 7.44 -9.22
CA TRP A 135 7.41 8.22 -10.23
C TRP A 135 6.87 7.32 -11.35
N ASN A 136 7.73 6.50 -11.94
CA ASN A 136 7.38 5.69 -13.12
C ASN A 136 6.49 4.49 -12.80
N SER A 137 6.67 3.86 -11.63
CA SER A 137 6.03 2.57 -11.31
C SER A 137 4.84 2.70 -10.36
N VAL A 138 4.69 3.85 -9.69
CA VAL A 138 3.63 4.09 -8.71
C VAL A 138 2.83 5.33 -9.09
N PHE A 139 3.48 6.49 -9.16
CA PHE A 139 2.76 7.75 -9.26
C PHE A 139 2.12 7.98 -10.63
N ALA A 140 2.88 7.84 -11.73
CA ALA A 140 2.36 8.00 -13.08
C ALA A 140 1.22 7.02 -13.41
N PRO A 141 1.30 5.71 -13.09
CA PRO A 141 0.15 4.81 -13.23
C PRO A 141 -1.07 5.22 -12.41
N CYS A 142 -0.87 5.76 -11.19
CA CYS A 142 -1.99 6.30 -10.41
C CYS A 142 -2.63 7.52 -11.07
N LEU A 143 -1.83 8.43 -11.65
CA LEU A 143 -2.34 9.58 -12.39
C LEU A 143 -3.21 9.14 -13.58
N GLU A 144 -2.75 8.15 -14.35
CA GLU A 144 -3.53 7.55 -15.45
C GLU A 144 -4.88 7.02 -14.93
N GLY A 145 -4.88 6.26 -13.82
CA GLY A 145 -6.13 5.80 -13.20
C GLY A 145 -7.06 6.91 -12.74
N TYR A 146 -6.52 7.98 -12.14
CA TYR A 146 -7.33 9.14 -11.73
C TYR A 146 -7.92 9.90 -12.93
N GLU A 147 -7.18 10.05 -14.03
CA GLU A 147 -7.68 10.64 -15.28
C GLU A 147 -8.83 9.84 -15.87
N GLU A 148 -8.83 8.51 -15.70
CA GLU A 148 -9.94 7.62 -16.07
C GLU A 148 -11.14 7.69 -15.10
N GLY A 149 -11.04 8.47 -14.02
CA GLY A 149 -12.08 8.59 -13.00
C GLY A 149 -12.09 7.46 -11.98
N LEU A 150 -11.06 6.62 -11.95
CA LEU A 150 -10.89 5.52 -11.01
C LEU A 150 -10.29 6.03 -9.69
N THR A 151 -10.11 5.15 -8.71
CA THR A 151 -9.44 5.49 -7.45
C THR A 151 -8.36 4.44 -7.13
N PRO A 152 -7.18 4.53 -7.78
CA PRO A 152 -6.06 3.64 -7.50
C PRO A 152 -5.54 3.77 -6.07
N ASN A 153 -4.90 2.70 -5.58
CA ASN A 153 -4.26 2.68 -4.27
C ASN A 153 -2.72 2.75 -4.43
N PRO A 154 -2.09 3.94 -4.25
CA PRO A 154 -0.65 4.09 -4.44
C PRO A 154 0.18 3.30 -3.43
N ASP A 155 -0.33 3.03 -2.22
CA ASP A 155 0.41 2.31 -1.19
C ASP A 155 0.60 0.83 -1.56
N ILE A 156 -0.38 0.22 -2.22
CA ILE A 156 -0.31 -1.15 -2.75
C ILE A 156 0.80 -1.24 -3.82
N LEU A 157 0.77 -0.33 -4.80
CA LEU A 157 1.79 -0.26 -5.84
C LEU A 157 3.17 0.05 -5.26
N CYS A 158 3.24 0.92 -4.25
CA CYS A 158 4.50 1.25 -3.59
C CYS A 158 5.13 0.04 -2.89
N ASN A 159 4.33 -0.81 -2.23
CA ASN A 159 4.87 -2.04 -1.66
C ASN A 159 5.38 -2.96 -2.77
N ARG A 160 4.59 -3.19 -3.81
CA ARG A 160 4.94 -4.09 -4.92
C ARG A 160 6.18 -3.65 -5.70
N GLU A 161 6.24 -2.40 -6.13
CA GLU A 161 7.27 -1.92 -7.06
C GLU A 161 8.48 -1.31 -6.37
N ILE A 162 8.30 -0.76 -5.17
CA ILE A 162 9.38 -0.04 -4.47
C ILE A 162 9.92 -0.87 -3.33
N LYS A 163 9.11 -1.16 -2.31
CA LYS A 163 9.65 -1.79 -1.08
C LYS A 163 10.08 -3.24 -1.27
N PHE A 164 9.37 -4.03 -2.08
CA PHE A 164 9.68 -5.45 -2.29
C PHE A 164 10.22 -5.77 -3.69
N LYS A 165 10.60 -4.74 -4.44
CA LYS A 165 11.27 -4.89 -5.74
C LYS A 165 12.50 -3.99 -5.81
N ALA A 166 12.35 -2.68 -6.07
CA ALA A 166 13.50 -1.79 -6.21
C ALA A 166 14.41 -1.75 -4.97
N PHE A 167 13.83 -1.73 -3.77
CA PHE A 167 14.57 -1.76 -2.51
C PHE A 167 15.22 -3.12 -2.24
N THR A 168 14.56 -4.21 -2.60
CA THR A 168 15.13 -5.56 -2.47
C THR A 168 16.29 -5.75 -3.45
N GLU A 169 16.18 -5.27 -4.69
CA GLU A 169 17.28 -5.24 -5.66
C GLU A 169 18.47 -4.42 -5.15
N TYR A 170 18.22 -3.28 -4.49
CA TYR A 170 19.27 -2.50 -3.84
C TYR A 170 19.91 -3.26 -2.68
N ALA A 171 19.12 -3.86 -1.79
CA ALA A 171 19.62 -4.63 -0.65
C ALA A 171 20.51 -5.81 -1.10
N THR A 172 20.11 -6.53 -2.14
CA THR A 172 20.90 -7.60 -2.74
C THR A 172 22.23 -7.08 -3.29
N LYS A 173 22.25 -5.91 -3.93
CA LYS A 173 23.49 -5.29 -4.46
C LYS A 173 24.50 -4.94 -3.37
N ILE A 174 24.03 -4.59 -2.17
CA ILE A 174 24.90 -4.30 -1.01
C ILE A 174 25.19 -5.54 -0.14
N GLY A 175 24.83 -6.73 -0.62
CA GLY A 175 25.18 -8.01 0.00
C GLY A 175 24.30 -8.42 1.17
N ALA A 176 23.05 -7.95 1.23
CA ALA A 176 22.09 -8.36 2.25
C ALA A 176 21.58 -9.78 1.98
N ASP A 177 21.49 -10.59 3.04
CA ASP A 177 20.79 -11.88 3.02
C ASP A 177 19.28 -11.69 3.11
N TYR A 178 18.83 -10.68 3.87
CA TYR A 178 17.41 -10.39 4.10
C TYR A 178 17.08 -8.91 4.01
N VAL A 179 15.83 -8.64 3.64
CA VAL A 179 15.19 -7.32 3.76
C VAL A 179 14.19 -7.35 4.90
N ALA A 180 14.14 -6.29 5.69
CA ALA A 180 13.14 -6.12 6.73
C ALA A 180 12.42 -4.79 6.61
N THR A 181 11.17 -4.76 7.06
CA THR A 181 10.38 -3.53 7.15
C THR A 181 9.56 -3.54 8.43
N GLY A 182 9.13 -2.36 8.88
CA GLY A 182 8.23 -2.21 10.03
C GLY A 182 6.76 -2.51 9.72
N HIS A 183 6.45 -3.41 8.77
CA HIS A 183 5.06 -3.78 8.50
C HIS A 183 4.51 -4.69 9.60
N TYR A 184 3.26 -4.45 9.97
CA TYR A 184 2.46 -5.35 10.77
C TYR A 184 1.84 -6.39 9.82
N ALA A 185 2.57 -7.48 9.60
CA ALA A 185 2.11 -8.68 8.91
C ALA A 185 3.00 -9.84 9.33
N ALA A 186 2.55 -11.08 9.18
CA ALA A 186 3.35 -12.24 9.52
C ALA A 186 3.73 -13.03 8.26
N LEU A 187 4.96 -13.54 8.24
CA LEU A 187 5.40 -14.52 7.26
C LEU A 187 5.59 -15.84 8.00
N LYS A 188 4.90 -16.89 7.57
CA LYS A 188 4.99 -18.23 8.16
C LYS A 188 5.42 -19.22 7.09
N PRO A 189 6.30 -20.20 7.38
CA PRO A 189 6.61 -21.26 6.45
C PRO A 189 5.34 -21.94 5.92
N ALA A 190 5.33 -22.30 4.64
CA ALA A 190 4.19 -23.02 4.05
C ALA A 190 4.06 -24.43 4.66
N ASP A 191 5.19 -25.02 4.99
CA ASP A 191 5.37 -26.27 5.73
C ASP A 191 6.63 -26.08 6.59
N PRO A 192 6.63 -26.47 7.88
CA PRO A 192 7.81 -26.39 8.75
C PRO A 192 9.08 -27.01 8.16
N ASP A 193 8.94 -28.02 7.30
CA ASP A 193 10.05 -28.77 6.73
C ASP A 193 10.35 -28.42 5.25
N ALA A 194 9.60 -27.50 4.62
CA ALA A 194 9.79 -27.13 3.21
C ALA A 194 10.57 -25.83 3.03
N SER A 195 11.51 -25.83 2.09
CA SER A 195 12.31 -24.65 1.68
C SER A 195 11.57 -23.68 0.76
N GLY A 196 10.25 -23.59 0.88
CA GLY A 196 9.39 -22.77 0.00
C GLY A 196 9.30 -21.30 0.44
N SER A 197 8.75 -20.45 -0.44
CA SER A 197 8.39 -19.08 -0.07
C SER A 197 7.36 -19.09 1.07
N PRO A 198 7.50 -18.20 2.06
CA PRO A 198 6.57 -18.16 3.19
C PRO A 198 5.19 -17.68 2.75
N ASN A 199 4.17 -18.11 3.49
CA ASN A 199 2.82 -17.61 3.39
C ASN A 199 2.69 -16.27 4.11
N LEU A 200 1.98 -15.33 3.50
CA LEU A 200 1.58 -14.07 4.12
C LEU A 200 0.36 -14.28 5.00
N PHE A 201 0.44 -13.80 6.23
CA PHE A 201 -0.65 -13.80 7.20
C PHE A 201 -0.94 -12.38 7.69
N ALA A 202 -2.20 -12.15 8.08
CA ALA A 202 -2.59 -11.00 8.85
C ALA A 202 -1.74 -10.87 10.13
N ALA A 203 -1.50 -9.64 10.57
CA ALA A 203 -0.85 -9.38 11.84
C ALA A 203 -1.70 -9.82 13.04
N GLU A 204 -1.05 -9.98 14.19
CA GLU A 204 -1.74 -10.21 15.47
C GLU A 204 -2.57 -8.97 15.91
N ASP A 205 -2.12 -7.76 15.57
CA ASP A 205 -2.88 -6.53 15.80
C ASP A 205 -3.81 -6.22 14.62
N ASP A 206 -5.06 -6.67 14.70
CA ASP A 206 -6.10 -6.43 13.68
C ASP A 206 -6.28 -4.94 13.32
N SER A 207 -6.04 -4.03 14.26
CA SER A 207 -6.21 -2.58 14.04
C SER A 207 -5.10 -1.95 13.20
N LYS A 208 -4.01 -2.69 13.03
CA LYS A 208 -2.78 -2.30 12.35
C LYS A 208 -2.34 -3.27 11.27
N ASP A 209 -3.01 -4.41 11.10
CA ASP A 209 -2.70 -5.40 10.07
C ASP A 209 -2.58 -4.78 8.67
N GLN A 210 -1.38 -4.87 8.12
CA GLN A 210 -0.98 -4.32 6.82
C GLN A 210 -0.90 -5.37 5.72
N SER A 211 -1.30 -6.62 5.97
CA SER A 211 -1.37 -7.67 4.94
C SER A 211 -2.20 -7.26 3.71
N TYR A 212 -3.20 -6.40 3.89
CA TYR A 212 -3.97 -5.77 2.80
C TYR A 212 -3.08 -5.01 1.80
N PHE A 213 -2.08 -4.26 2.26
CA PHE A 213 -1.21 -3.50 1.36
C PHE A 213 -0.11 -4.35 0.71
N LEU A 214 0.12 -5.54 1.27
CA LEU A 214 1.10 -6.50 0.79
C LEU A 214 0.49 -7.52 -0.19
N SER A 215 -0.84 -7.51 -0.37
CA SER A 215 -1.58 -8.52 -1.14
C SER A 215 -1.21 -8.61 -2.62
N SER A 216 -0.61 -7.57 -3.18
CA SER A 216 -0.18 -7.51 -4.58
C SER A 216 1.30 -7.82 -4.79
N VAL A 217 2.05 -8.04 -3.71
CA VAL A 217 3.47 -8.41 -3.79
C VAL A 217 3.54 -9.89 -4.19
N ASP A 218 4.41 -10.22 -5.16
CA ASP A 218 4.66 -11.60 -5.54
C ASP A 218 5.13 -12.39 -4.32
N GLY A 219 4.48 -13.51 -4.00
CA GLY A 219 4.82 -14.31 -2.82
C GLY A 219 6.28 -14.78 -2.80
N LYS A 220 6.90 -14.94 -3.97
CA LYS A 220 8.34 -15.28 -4.08
C LYS A 220 9.24 -14.17 -3.55
N ALA A 221 8.82 -12.91 -3.63
CA ALA A 221 9.58 -11.79 -3.10
C ALA A 221 9.71 -11.86 -1.57
N PHE A 222 8.84 -12.60 -0.88
CA PHE A 222 8.92 -12.78 0.57
C PHE A 222 9.93 -13.83 1.04
N ALA A 223 10.57 -14.58 0.14
CA ALA A 223 11.52 -15.64 0.53
C ALA A 223 12.64 -15.15 1.47
N ASN A 224 13.12 -13.92 1.24
CA ASN A 224 14.19 -13.29 2.03
C ASN A 224 13.70 -12.03 2.74
N VAL A 225 12.45 -12.02 3.21
CA VAL A 225 11.84 -10.87 3.89
C VAL A 225 11.54 -11.20 5.35
N LEU A 226 11.73 -10.22 6.22
CA LEU A 226 11.40 -10.28 7.63
C LEU A 226 10.38 -9.18 8.01
N PHE A 227 9.37 -9.55 8.79
CA PHE A 227 8.43 -8.63 9.43
C PHE A 227 8.51 -8.77 10.96
N PRO A 228 9.43 -8.05 11.63
CA PRO A 228 9.68 -8.23 13.05
C PRO A 228 8.49 -7.87 13.96
N LEU A 229 7.50 -7.14 13.44
CA LEU A 229 6.36 -6.62 14.21
C LEU A 229 5.07 -7.44 14.02
N GLY A 230 5.09 -8.51 13.23
CA GLY A 230 3.88 -9.25 12.84
C GLY A 230 3.10 -9.86 14.01
N GLY A 231 3.80 -10.26 15.07
CA GLY A 231 3.22 -10.81 16.31
C GLY A 231 3.24 -9.82 17.47
N MET A 232 3.02 -8.53 17.19
CA MET A 232 3.08 -7.48 18.22
C MET A 232 1.95 -6.49 18.06
N HIS A 233 1.40 -6.05 19.19
CA HIS A 233 0.51 -4.91 19.22
C HIS A 233 1.28 -3.59 19.13
N LYS A 234 0.68 -2.58 18.47
CA LYS A 234 1.30 -1.24 18.34
C LYS A 234 1.63 -0.61 19.69
N THR A 235 0.82 -0.88 20.71
CA THR A 235 1.03 -0.43 22.09
C THR A 235 2.34 -0.97 22.66
N GLU A 236 2.64 -2.24 22.40
CA GLU A 236 3.89 -2.88 22.79
C GLU A 236 5.09 -2.29 22.05
N VAL A 237 4.96 -2.08 20.74
CA VAL A 237 6.02 -1.45 19.92
C VAL A 237 6.37 -0.05 20.47
N ARG A 238 5.37 0.77 20.80
CA ARG A 238 5.61 2.09 21.41
C ARG A 238 6.26 2.00 22.79
N ARG A 239 5.87 1.01 23.60
CA ARG A 239 6.48 0.77 24.92
C ARG A 239 7.95 0.41 24.79
N ILE A 240 8.31 -0.46 23.85
CA ILE A 240 9.71 -0.83 23.58
C ILE A 240 10.51 0.41 23.17
N ALA A 241 10.01 1.19 22.22
CA ALA A 241 10.69 2.40 21.78
C ALA A 241 10.92 3.40 22.94
N ALA A 242 9.95 3.57 23.83
CA ALA A 242 10.05 4.43 24.99
C ALA A 242 11.07 3.91 26.02
N ASN A 243 11.07 2.60 26.30
CA ASN A 243 12.00 1.97 27.24
C ASN A 243 13.46 2.07 26.77
N GLU A 244 13.68 1.98 25.46
CA GLU A 244 15.02 2.14 24.86
C GLU A 244 15.41 3.61 24.62
N GLY A 245 14.54 4.57 24.94
CA GLY A 245 14.80 5.99 24.72
C GLY A 245 15.00 6.36 23.25
N LEU A 246 14.37 5.65 22.31
CA LEU A 246 14.49 5.95 20.88
C LEU A 246 13.91 7.33 20.57
N CYS A 247 14.59 8.13 19.75
CA CYS A 247 14.14 9.49 19.42
C CYS A 247 12.77 9.51 18.70
N THR A 248 12.36 8.39 18.10
CA THR A 248 11.08 8.22 17.41
C THR A 248 9.93 7.73 18.31
N ALA A 249 10.15 7.45 19.60
CA ALA A 249 9.17 6.83 20.48
C ALA A 249 7.83 7.59 20.57
N THR A 250 7.89 8.92 20.59
CA THR A 250 6.72 9.81 20.68
C THR A 250 6.21 10.28 19.31
N LYS A 251 6.89 9.90 18.22
CA LYS A 251 6.51 10.31 16.87
C LYS A 251 5.14 9.73 16.50
N LYS A 252 4.30 10.56 15.87
CA LYS A 252 3.00 10.13 15.36
C LYS A 252 3.19 9.24 14.15
N ASP A 253 2.25 8.33 13.94
CA ASP A 253 2.24 7.49 12.74
C ASP A 253 2.06 8.40 11.51
N SER A 254 2.78 8.10 10.43
CA SER A 254 2.63 8.81 9.17
C SER A 254 1.21 8.59 8.62
N VAL A 255 0.58 9.67 8.17
CA VAL A 255 -0.75 9.65 7.54
C VAL A 255 -0.66 10.31 6.17
N GLY A 256 -1.49 9.85 5.22
CA GLY A 256 -1.48 10.33 3.83
C GLY A 256 -0.85 9.31 2.89
N ILE A 257 -0.59 9.73 1.65
CA ILE A 257 -0.02 8.88 0.61
C ILE A 257 1.45 8.58 0.96
N CYS A 258 1.89 7.32 0.82
CA CYS A 258 3.25 6.93 1.14
C CYS A 258 4.28 7.85 0.44
N PHE A 259 5.28 8.32 1.19
CA PHE A 259 6.37 9.23 0.75
C PHE A 259 5.99 10.66 0.33
N ILE A 260 4.72 10.95 0.06
CA ILE A 260 4.24 12.31 -0.30
C ILE A 260 3.72 13.07 0.93
N GLY A 261 3.25 12.35 1.93
CA GLY A 261 2.81 12.89 3.22
C GLY A 261 1.37 13.40 3.24
N LYS A 262 1.04 14.24 4.23
CA LYS A 262 -0.31 14.73 4.47
C LYS A 262 -0.60 15.98 3.64
N ARG A 263 -1.40 15.84 2.59
CA ARG A 263 -1.84 16.93 1.71
C ARG A 263 -3.36 16.89 1.48
N ASN A 264 -3.94 18.01 1.04
CA ASN A 264 -5.28 17.97 0.46
C ASN A 264 -5.19 17.23 -0.88
N PHE A 265 -5.82 16.06 -0.97
CA PHE A 265 -5.73 15.20 -2.14
C PHE A 265 -6.19 15.89 -3.43
N ALA A 266 -7.31 16.62 -3.39
CA ALA A 266 -7.85 17.30 -4.56
C ALA A 266 -6.88 18.37 -5.08
N ASP A 267 -6.34 19.19 -4.19
CA ASP A 267 -5.41 20.25 -4.59
C ASP A 267 -4.09 19.67 -5.09
N PHE A 268 -3.61 18.60 -4.46
CA PHE A 268 -2.38 17.91 -4.86
C PHE A 268 -2.50 17.29 -6.26
N ILE A 269 -3.55 16.50 -6.52
CA ILE A 269 -3.73 15.87 -7.82
C ILE A 269 -3.90 16.90 -8.95
N HIS A 270 -4.51 18.04 -8.66
CA HIS A 270 -4.69 19.10 -9.66
C HIS A 270 -3.44 19.90 -10.00
N GLN A 271 -2.31 19.62 -9.35
CA GLN A 271 -0.99 20.09 -9.81
C GLN A 271 -0.51 19.29 -11.04
N TYR A 272 -1.01 18.07 -11.23
CA TYR A 272 -0.60 17.16 -12.31
C TYR A 272 -1.69 16.94 -13.35
N ILE A 273 -2.96 16.85 -12.91
CA ILE A 273 -4.11 16.60 -13.78
C ILE A 273 -4.97 17.86 -13.87
N PRO A 274 -5.22 18.40 -15.08
CA PRO A 274 -6.12 19.54 -15.26
C PRO A 274 -7.48 19.34 -14.59
N ARG A 275 -8.02 20.38 -13.96
CA ARG A 275 -9.36 20.32 -13.36
C ARG A 275 -10.41 20.06 -14.43
N GLN A 276 -11.10 18.93 -14.27
CA GLN A 276 -12.25 18.56 -15.09
C GLN A 276 -13.53 18.94 -14.34
N ASN A 277 -14.14 20.05 -14.74
CA ASN A 277 -15.40 20.52 -14.17
C ASN A 277 -16.57 19.75 -14.77
N GLY A 278 -17.60 19.54 -13.96
CA GLY A 278 -18.80 18.80 -14.33
C GLY A 278 -19.92 19.10 -13.35
N TYR A 279 -21.00 18.32 -13.44
CA TYR A 279 -22.15 18.47 -12.55
C TYR A 279 -22.30 17.25 -11.65
N PHE A 280 -22.77 17.50 -10.44
CA PHE A 280 -23.42 16.48 -9.65
C PHE A 280 -24.78 16.15 -10.28
N CYS A 281 -25.09 14.87 -10.41
CA CYS A 281 -26.36 14.38 -10.94
C CYS A 281 -26.96 13.38 -9.97
N THR A 282 -28.29 13.37 -9.79
CA THR A 282 -28.96 12.33 -8.99
C THR A 282 -28.92 10.99 -9.73
N VAL A 283 -29.21 9.90 -9.01
CA VAL A 283 -29.42 8.56 -9.62
C VAL A 283 -30.51 8.54 -10.70
N ASP A 284 -31.51 9.43 -10.61
CA ASP A 284 -32.57 9.58 -11.62
C ASP A 284 -32.20 10.50 -12.80
N GLY A 285 -30.95 10.97 -12.88
CA GLY A 285 -30.47 11.81 -13.97
C GLY A 285 -30.75 13.32 -13.82
N GLN A 286 -31.30 13.77 -12.69
CA GLN A 286 -31.48 15.20 -12.44
C GLN A 286 -30.13 15.87 -12.18
N ARG A 287 -29.80 16.88 -12.99
CA ARG A 287 -28.63 17.74 -12.80
C ARG A 287 -28.80 18.63 -11.57
N MET A 288 -27.76 18.70 -10.73
CA MET A 288 -27.72 19.45 -9.48
C MET A 288 -26.65 20.57 -9.56
N HIS A 289 -25.68 20.57 -8.65
CA HIS A 289 -24.64 21.60 -8.52
C HIS A 289 -23.42 21.32 -9.39
N LEU A 290 -22.64 22.37 -9.70
CA LEU A 290 -21.33 22.23 -10.33
C LEU A 290 -20.29 21.66 -9.34
N HIS A 291 -19.33 20.88 -9.82
CA HIS A 291 -18.11 20.54 -9.09
C HIS A 291 -16.85 20.95 -9.86
N ASN A 292 -15.75 21.12 -9.11
CA ASN A 292 -14.51 21.70 -9.61
C ASN A 292 -13.36 20.68 -9.76
N GLY A 293 -13.68 19.39 -9.91
CA GLY A 293 -12.69 18.34 -10.17
C GLY A 293 -13.25 16.92 -10.11
N PHE A 294 -13.62 16.36 -11.27
CA PHE A 294 -14.10 14.98 -11.42
C PHE A 294 -13.18 13.91 -10.82
N THR A 295 -11.87 14.06 -11.01
CA THR A 295 -10.85 13.10 -10.55
C THR A 295 -10.71 13.04 -9.03
N ALA A 296 -11.15 14.06 -8.31
CA ALA A 296 -11.06 14.15 -6.85
C ALA A 296 -12.19 13.42 -6.09
N TYR A 297 -13.16 12.83 -6.81
CA TYR A 297 -14.29 12.13 -6.23
C TYR A 297 -14.13 10.61 -6.29
N THR A 298 -14.49 9.95 -5.19
CA THR A 298 -14.47 8.48 -5.02
C THR A 298 -15.84 7.98 -4.60
N VAL A 299 -16.24 6.80 -5.07
CA VAL A 299 -17.50 6.14 -4.68
C VAL A 299 -17.58 5.99 -3.16
N GLY A 300 -18.74 6.32 -2.60
CA GLY A 300 -19.00 6.29 -1.16
C GLY A 300 -18.55 7.54 -0.39
N GLN A 301 -17.79 8.45 -1.01
CA GLN A 301 -17.39 9.74 -0.45
C GLN A 301 -18.60 10.66 -0.28
N GLY A 302 -18.62 11.48 0.77
CA GLY A 302 -19.61 12.55 0.90
C GLY A 302 -19.35 13.67 -0.11
N ALA A 303 -20.36 14.01 -0.92
CA ALA A 303 -20.25 15.00 -2.00
C ALA A 303 -20.19 16.45 -1.49
N ARG A 304 -20.56 16.70 -0.22
CA ARG A 304 -20.53 18.02 0.44
C ARG A 304 -21.24 19.13 -0.36
N LEU A 305 -22.42 18.83 -0.88
CA LEU A 305 -23.26 19.79 -1.62
C LEU A 305 -23.69 20.94 -0.71
N GLN A 306 -23.43 22.18 -1.13
CA GLN A 306 -23.81 23.37 -0.37
C GLN A 306 -25.33 23.60 -0.44
N GLY A 307 -25.93 24.06 0.66
CA GLY A 307 -27.36 24.39 0.72
C GLY A 307 -28.31 23.20 0.86
N MET A 308 -27.78 21.97 0.95
CA MET A 308 -28.59 20.76 1.19
C MET A 308 -28.72 20.45 2.68
N SER A 309 -29.94 20.16 3.14
CA SER A 309 -30.21 19.73 4.52
C SER A 309 -29.70 18.31 4.80
N ALA A 310 -29.75 17.45 3.78
CA ALA A 310 -29.28 16.07 3.85
C ALA A 310 -27.84 15.90 3.37
N LYS A 311 -27.17 14.84 3.85
CA LYS A 311 -25.85 14.45 3.36
C LYS A 311 -25.98 13.63 2.07
N TRP A 312 -25.27 14.03 1.04
CA TRP A 312 -25.21 13.34 -0.25
C TRP A 312 -23.89 12.59 -0.41
N PHE A 313 -23.93 11.45 -1.09
CA PHE A 313 -22.77 10.58 -1.31
C PHE A 313 -22.62 10.25 -2.78
N VAL A 314 -21.36 10.17 -3.24
CA VAL A 314 -21.02 9.73 -4.59
C VAL A 314 -21.37 8.24 -4.72
N VAL A 315 -22.16 7.91 -5.74
CA VAL A 315 -22.58 6.54 -6.07
C VAL A 315 -22.16 6.11 -7.47
N GLY A 316 -21.75 7.07 -8.31
CA GLY A 316 -21.49 6.87 -9.73
C GLY A 316 -20.55 7.94 -10.27
N LYS A 317 -19.90 7.66 -11.39
CA LYS A 317 -19.02 8.62 -12.11
C LYS A 317 -19.08 8.35 -13.60
N HIS A 318 -19.39 9.38 -14.38
CA HIS A 318 -19.39 9.32 -15.83
C HIS A 318 -18.23 10.15 -16.36
N LYS A 319 -17.28 9.49 -17.03
CA LYS A 319 -16.08 10.15 -17.57
C LYS A 319 -16.43 10.99 -18.80
N LEU A 320 -17.37 10.52 -19.63
CA LEU A 320 -17.65 11.14 -20.93
C LEU A 320 -18.07 12.62 -20.81
N ASP A 321 -18.84 12.95 -19.79
CA ASP A 321 -19.35 14.29 -19.51
C ASP A 321 -18.86 14.86 -18.16
N HIS A 322 -17.93 14.16 -17.51
CA HIS A 322 -17.42 14.44 -16.17
C HIS A 322 -18.51 14.54 -15.08
N SER A 323 -19.67 13.89 -15.25
CA SER A 323 -20.72 13.90 -14.23
C SER A 323 -20.36 13.04 -13.02
N VAL A 324 -20.70 13.51 -11.82
CA VAL A 324 -20.57 12.75 -10.57
C VAL A 324 -21.97 12.41 -10.07
N ILE A 325 -22.32 11.12 -10.08
CA ILE A 325 -23.64 10.66 -9.66
C ILE A 325 -23.68 10.59 -8.14
N VAL A 326 -24.71 11.17 -7.54
CA VAL A 326 -24.90 11.27 -6.10
C VAL A 326 -26.26 10.79 -5.66
N ALA A 327 -26.32 10.32 -4.41
CA ALA A 327 -27.57 9.94 -3.78
C ALA A 327 -27.68 10.46 -2.35
N GLU A 328 -28.91 10.70 -1.90
CA GLU A 328 -29.20 11.20 -0.57
C GLU A 328 -29.07 10.10 0.48
N GLY A 329 -28.38 10.43 1.58
CA GLY A 329 -28.31 9.56 2.75
C GLY A 329 -27.23 8.48 2.66
N THR A 330 -26.85 7.98 3.82
CA THR A 330 -25.73 7.04 3.95
C THR A 330 -26.09 5.62 3.48
N ARG A 331 -27.40 5.36 3.40
CA ARG A 331 -28.02 4.05 3.16
C ARG A 331 -28.82 3.98 1.86
N HIS A 332 -28.54 4.87 0.91
CA HIS A 332 -29.20 4.83 -0.39
C HIS A 332 -28.90 3.49 -1.09
N PRO A 333 -29.89 2.78 -1.69
CA PRO A 333 -29.66 1.50 -2.38
C PRO A 333 -28.56 1.53 -3.46
N ALA A 334 -28.35 2.67 -4.11
CA ALA A 334 -27.29 2.85 -5.10
C ALA A 334 -25.86 2.78 -4.51
N LEU A 335 -25.70 2.80 -3.19
CA LEU A 335 -24.42 2.60 -2.53
C LEU A 335 -24.09 1.13 -2.28
N PHE A 336 -25.03 0.19 -2.43
CA PHE A 336 -24.84 -1.19 -1.98
C PHE A 336 -24.89 -2.16 -3.16
N SER A 337 -23.98 -3.13 -3.16
CA SER A 337 -23.93 -4.24 -4.13
C SER A 337 -23.69 -5.55 -3.40
N ASP A 338 -24.26 -6.64 -3.92
CA ASP A 338 -24.03 -8.01 -3.42
C ASP A 338 -22.80 -8.66 -4.05
N ALA A 339 -22.20 -8.04 -5.07
CA ALA A 339 -21.07 -8.62 -5.76
C ALA A 339 -20.07 -7.56 -6.25
N LEU A 340 -18.87 -8.04 -6.58
CA LEU A 340 -17.90 -7.32 -7.39
C LEU A 340 -17.18 -8.25 -8.35
N PHE A 341 -16.41 -7.65 -9.26
CA PHE A 341 -15.57 -8.34 -10.21
C PHE A 341 -14.13 -7.84 -10.08
N ALA A 342 -13.18 -8.77 -10.01
CA ALA A 342 -11.75 -8.51 -10.11
C ALA A 342 -11.18 -9.22 -11.33
N SER A 343 -10.19 -8.61 -11.99
CA SER A 343 -9.52 -9.24 -13.13
C SER A 343 -8.76 -10.48 -12.65
N ALA A 344 -9.06 -11.66 -13.20
CA ALA A 344 -8.39 -12.91 -12.82
C ALA A 344 -6.93 -12.94 -13.28
N THR A 345 -6.56 -12.15 -14.29
CA THR A 345 -5.19 -12.05 -14.80
C THR A 345 -4.34 -11.07 -14.03
N GLN A 346 -4.94 -10.04 -13.43
CA GLN A 346 -4.24 -9.07 -12.58
C GLN A 346 -4.29 -9.44 -11.10
N PHE A 347 -5.07 -10.46 -10.73
CA PHE A 347 -5.11 -10.96 -9.36
C PHE A 347 -3.79 -11.68 -9.04
N ASN A 348 -3.09 -11.17 -8.03
CA ASN A 348 -1.87 -11.77 -7.53
C ASN A 348 -2.24 -12.85 -6.52
N TRP A 349 -2.03 -14.11 -6.86
CA TRP A 349 -2.12 -15.24 -5.92
C TRP A 349 -0.78 -15.40 -5.20
N MET A 350 -0.78 -15.39 -3.86
CA MET A 350 0.43 -15.49 -3.05
C MET A 350 1.25 -16.74 -3.35
N THR A 351 0.56 -17.85 -3.65
CA THR A 351 1.19 -19.13 -4.02
C THR A 351 1.58 -19.21 -5.49
N GLY A 352 1.36 -18.16 -6.28
CA GLY A 352 1.61 -18.09 -7.73
C GLY A 352 0.51 -18.70 -8.59
N ASP A 353 -0.20 -19.72 -8.09
CA ASP A 353 -1.29 -20.39 -8.79
C ASP A 353 -2.66 -20.17 -8.14
N LEU A 354 -3.71 -20.31 -8.94
CA LEU A 354 -5.10 -20.33 -8.49
C LEU A 354 -5.31 -21.41 -7.40
N PRO A 355 -6.07 -21.18 -6.32
CA PRO A 355 -6.33 -22.22 -5.31
C PRO A 355 -6.93 -23.49 -5.92
N GLN A 356 -6.51 -24.66 -5.42
CA GLN A 356 -6.94 -25.96 -5.95
C GLN A 356 -8.46 -26.12 -5.93
N GLU A 357 -9.12 -25.73 -4.83
CA GLU A 357 -10.59 -25.78 -4.71
C GLU A 357 -11.29 -24.95 -5.80
N LEU A 358 -10.78 -23.74 -6.07
CA LEU A 358 -11.31 -22.88 -7.12
C LEU A 358 -11.06 -23.45 -8.52
N ARG A 359 -9.92 -24.12 -8.74
CA ARG A 359 -9.63 -24.81 -10.01
C ARG A 359 -10.59 -25.95 -10.27
N ASP A 360 -10.80 -26.79 -9.26
CA ASP A 360 -11.53 -28.06 -9.41
C ASP A 360 -13.04 -27.85 -9.43
N THR A 361 -13.55 -26.99 -8.55
CA THR A 361 -15.00 -26.79 -8.38
C THR A 361 -15.54 -25.55 -9.09
N GLY A 362 -14.65 -24.65 -9.51
CA GLY A 362 -15.00 -23.35 -10.09
C GLY A 362 -15.51 -22.31 -9.09
N ARG A 363 -15.57 -22.65 -7.80
CA ARG A 363 -15.95 -21.76 -6.70
C ARG A 363 -15.09 -21.99 -5.45
N MET A 364 -15.03 -21.04 -4.54
CA MET A 364 -14.35 -21.22 -3.25
C MET A 364 -14.96 -20.31 -2.19
N ARG A 365 -15.09 -20.80 -0.97
CA ARG A 365 -15.50 -19.98 0.18
C ARG A 365 -14.28 -19.33 0.81
N CYS A 366 -14.33 -18.03 1.09
CA CYS A 366 -13.23 -17.33 1.74
C CYS A 366 -13.70 -16.03 2.42
N PHE A 367 -12.76 -15.37 3.09
CA PHE A 367 -12.95 -14.05 3.67
C PHE A 367 -12.35 -12.98 2.75
N TYR A 368 -12.79 -11.74 2.89
CA TYR A 368 -12.28 -10.65 2.05
C TYR A 368 -12.18 -9.32 2.77
N ARG A 369 -11.42 -8.40 2.14
CA ARG A 369 -11.51 -6.95 2.34
C ARG A 369 -11.56 -6.27 0.98
N VAL A 370 -12.43 -5.27 0.82
CA VAL A 370 -12.47 -4.38 -0.37
C VAL A 370 -11.92 -2.97 -0.07
N ARG A 371 -11.55 -2.73 1.19
CA ARG A 371 -10.90 -1.51 1.65
C ARG A 371 -10.07 -1.81 2.90
N TYR A 372 -9.02 -1.03 3.11
CA TYR A 372 -8.21 -1.12 4.33
C TYR A 372 -9.05 -0.81 5.58
N ARG A 373 -8.84 -1.57 6.66
CA ARG A 373 -9.56 -1.48 7.96
C ARG A 373 -11.05 -1.86 7.94
N GLN A 374 -11.52 -2.45 6.85
CA GLN A 374 -12.75 -3.23 6.90
C GLN A 374 -12.52 -4.49 7.73
N ASP A 375 -13.52 -4.89 8.53
CA ASP A 375 -13.44 -6.20 9.18
C ASP A 375 -13.60 -7.29 8.13
N LEU A 376 -13.03 -8.45 8.42
CA LEU A 376 -13.20 -9.60 7.54
C LEU A 376 -14.66 -10.00 7.53
N ASP A 377 -15.16 -10.27 6.34
CA ASP A 377 -16.50 -10.77 6.09
C ASP A 377 -16.40 -11.90 5.07
N GLU A 378 -17.44 -12.73 5.00
CA GLU A 378 -17.43 -13.92 4.17
C GLU A 378 -17.97 -13.65 2.77
N CYS A 379 -17.40 -14.37 1.80
CA CYS A 379 -17.83 -14.34 0.43
C CYS A 379 -17.61 -15.68 -0.27
N THR A 380 -18.30 -15.86 -1.38
CA THR A 380 -18.02 -16.94 -2.33
C THR A 380 -17.40 -16.35 -3.57
N ILE A 381 -16.22 -16.84 -3.96
CA ILE A 381 -15.60 -16.44 -5.22
C ILE A 381 -15.88 -17.48 -6.30
N SER A 382 -16.03 -17.04 -7.54
CA SER A 382 -16.20 -17.91 -8.70
C SER A 382 -15.53 -17.33 -9.94
N LEU A 383 -15.12 -18.18 -10.87
CA LEU A 383 -14.57 -17.74 -12.15
C LEU A 383 -15.68 -17.55 -13.18
N VAL A 384 -15.77 -16.35 -13.75
CA VAL A 384 -16.80 -15.96 -14.72
C VAL A 384 -16.21 -15.42 -16.02
N SER A 385 -16.99 -15.46 -17.10
CA SER A 385 -16.61 -14.90 -18.40
C SER A 385 -16.66 -13.37 -18.40
N ASN A 386 -15.95 -12.71 -19.33
CA ASN A 386 -16.08 -11.26 -19.53
C ASN A 386 -17.53 -10.84 -19.81
N ARG A 387 -18.25 -11.61 -20.65
CA ARG A 387 -19.66 -11.35 -20.97
C ARG A 387 -20.54 -11.32 -19.71
N GLU A 388 -20.34 -12.28 -18.81
CA GLU A 388 -21.10 -12.39 -17.56
C GLU A 388 -20.78 -11.26 -16.59
N ALA A 389 -19.49 -10.93 -16.44
CA ALA A 389 -19.04 -9.79 -15.63
C ALA A 389 -19.66 -8.47 -16.12
N ARG A 390 -19.63 -8.20 -17.43
CA ARG A 390 -20.22 -6.98 -18.03
C ARG A 390 -21.73 -6.91 -17.84
N ALA A 391 -22.44 -8.02 -18.01
CA ALA A 391 -23.89 -8.06 -17.84
C ALA A 391 -24.34 -7.80 -16.40
N SER A 392 -23.46 -8.08 -15.42
CA SER A 392 -23.76 -7.98 -13.99
C SER A 392 -23.08 -6.79 -13.30
N ALA A 393 -22.28 -6.00 -14.02
CA ALA A 393 -21.61 -4.82 -13.49
C ALA A 393 -22.59 -3.64 -13.33
N SER A 394 -22.30 -2.75 -12.39
CA SER A 394 -23.05 -1.50 -12.25
C SER A 394 -22.86 -0.59 -13.46
N THR A 395 -23.94 0.07 -13.85
CA THR A 395 -24.04 1.05 -14.92
C THR A 395 -23.95 2.50 -14.42
N LEU A 396 -23.82 2.72 -13.11
CA LEU A 396 -23.60 4.04 -12.52
C LEU A 396 -22.19 4.59 -12.79
N HIS A 397 -21.34 3.80 -13.43
CA HIS A 397 -20.01 4.18 -13.86
C HIS A 397 -19.84 3.86 -15.34
N ASP A 398 -19.22 4.78 -16.09
CA ASP A 398 -18.93 4.56 -17.51
C ASP A 398 -17.84 3.50 -17.74
N TRP A 399 -17.07 3.18 -16.70
CA TRP A 399 -16.03 2.17 -16.77
C TRP A 399 -16.66 0.78 -16.85
N GLN A 400 -16.37 0.06 -17.94
CA GLN A 400 -16.76 -1.32 -18.11
C GLN A 400 -15.53 -2.21 -18.23
N PRO A 401 -15.61 -3.48 -17.78
CA PRO A 401 -14.60 -4.50 -18.02
C PRO A 401 -14.15 -4.51 -19.50
N GLU A 402 -12.88 -4.86 -19.79
CA GLU A 402 -12.23 -4.82 -21.12
C GLU A 402 -13.17 -5.03 -22.33
N PRO A 403 -12.98 -4.29 -23.46
CA PRO A 403 -13.80 -4.41 -24.66
C PRO A 403 -13.90 -5.86 -25.17
N LEU A 404 -15.07 -6.25 -25.68
CA LEU A 404 -15.18 -7.47 -26.50
C LEU A 404 -14.43 -7.20 -27.81
N ALA A 405 -13.42 -8.02 -28.15
CA ALA A 405 -12.68 -7.82 -29.39
C ALA A 405 -13.60 -7.91 -30.62
N SER A 406 -13.24 -7.19 -31.68
CA SER A 406 -14.00 -7.14 -32.94
C SER A 406 -14.04 -8.49 -33.66
N HIS A 407 -15.03 -8.63 -34.57
CA HIS A 407 -15.42 -9.85 -35.29
C HIS A 407 -14.33 -10.63 -36.05
N ASP A 408 -13.09 -10.13 -36.14
CA ASP A 408 -11.98 -10.80 -36.83
C ASP A 408 -11.10 -11.69 -35.93
N ASP A 409 -11.23 -11.62 -34.59
CA ASP A 409 -10.48 -12.46 -33.63
C ASP A 409 -11.19 -13.80 -33.28
N VAL A 410 -12.24 -14.13 -34.01
CA VAL A 410 -13.21 -15.20 -33.69
C VAL A 410 -12.58 -16.61 -33.72
N LYS A 411 -11.44 -16.80 -34.37
CA LYS A 411 -10.79 -18.13 -34.46
C LYS A 411 -9.83 -18.45 -33.32
N GLU A 412 -9.37 -17.48 -32.55
CA GLU A 412 -8.53 -17.71 -31.36
C GLU A 412 -9.35 -17.65 -30.04
N GLN A 413 -10.54 -17.06 -30.10
CA GLN A 413 -11.49 -16.89 -28.98
C GLN A 413 -12.41 -18.10 -28.71
N ALA A 414 -12.25 -19.22 -29.43
CA ALA A 414 -13.00 -20.46 -29.19
C ALA A 414 -12.65 -21.17 -27.85
N ARG A 415 -11.73 -20.62 -27.06
CA ARG A 415 -11.54 -20.92 -25.63
C ARG A 415 -11.90 -19.68 -24.83
N GLN A 416 -13.17 -19.52 -24.45
CA GLN A 416 -13.61 -18.55 -23.44
C GLN A 416 -12.86 -18.81 -22.13
N LYS A 417 -11.68 -18.20 -21.96
CA LYS A 417 -11.02 -18.15 -20.65
C LYS A 417 -11.93 -17.33 -19.74
N LYS A 418 -12.34 -17.91 -18.62
CA LYS A 418 -12.96 -17.17 -17.52
C LYS A 418 -11.95 -16.09 -17.09
N SER A 419 -12.26 -14.82 -17.36
CA SER A 419 -11.32 -13.70 -17.22
C SER A 419 -11.47 -12.93 -15.92
N TYR A 420 -12.55 -13.16 -15.17
CA TYR A 420 -12.84 -12.42 -13.95
C TYR A 420 -13.11 -13.37 -12.78
N LEU A 421 -12.70 -12.92 -11.61
CA LEU A 421 -13.13 -13.41 -10.31
C LEU A 421 -14.38 -12.62 -9.93
N ARG A 422 -15.54 -13.29 -9.93
CA ARG A 422 -16.75 -12.78 -9.30
C ARG A 422 -16.66 -13.06 -7.81
N VAL A 423 -16.92 -12.07 -6.99
CA VAL A 423 -17.02 -12.19 -5.54
C VAL A 423 -18.47 -11.91 -5.17
N ASP A 424 -19.17 -12.90 -4.66
CA ASP A 424 -20.52 -12.77 -4.12
C ASP A 424 -20.41 -12.64 -2.59
N PHE A 425 -20.81 -11.49 -2.07
CA PHE A 425 -20.76 -11.19 -0.64
C PHE A 425 -21.95 -11.80 0.09
N ASP A 426 -21.72 -12.25 1.32
CA ASP A 426 -22.81 -12.65 2.21
C ASP A 426 -23.62 -11.47 2.70
N HIS A 427 -22.94 -10.34 2.94
CA HIS A 427 -23.55 -9.09 3.36
C HIS A 427 -23.33 -7.99 2.31
N PRO A 428 -24.35 -7.15 2.03
CA PRO A 428 -24.25 -6.12 1.00
C PRO A 428 -23.14 -5.13 1.30
N GLN A 429 -22.30 -4.84 0.31
CA GLN A 429 -21.13 -3.99 0.49
C GLN A 429 -21.36 -2.57 0.01
N ARG A 430 -21.05 -1.61 0.90
CA ARG A 430 -21.26 -0.19 0.65
C ARG A 430 -20.09 0.44 -0.11
N GLY A 431 -20.33 0.99 -1.29
CA GLY A 431 -19.37 1.79 -2.04
C GLY A 431 -18.15 0.97 -2.44
N VAL A 432 -18.39 -0.13 -3.13
CA VAL A 432 -17.34 -0.89 -3.82
C VAL A 432 -16.76 -0.01 -4.91
N THR A 433 -15.45 0.23 -4.89
CA THR A 433 -14.81 1.25 -5.72
C THR A 433 -13.83 0.60 -6.69
N PRO A 434 -13.97 0.80 -8.01
CA PRO A 434 -12.98 0.38 -9.00
C PRO A 434 -11.57 0.90 -8.70
N GLU A 435 -10.55 0.08 -8.98
CA GLU A 435 -9.12 0.28 -8.69
C GLU A 435 -8.72 0.36 -7.20
N GLN A 436 -9.67 0.26 -6.27
CA GLN A 436 -9.33 -0.23 -4.93
C GLN A 436 -9.02 -1.73 -4.99
N ALA A 437 -8.42 -2.29 -3.94
CA ALA A 437 -8.04 -3.69 -3.94
C ALA A 437 -9.08 -4.59 -3.29
N LEU A 438 -9.38 -5.70 -3.98
CA LEU A 438 -9.92 -6.90 -3.37
C LEU A 438 -8.74 -7.69 -2.79
N VAL A 439 -8.84 -8.06 -1.51
CA VAL A 439 -7.90 -8.97 -0.86
C VAL A 439 -8.66 -10.13 -0.26
N LEU A 440 -8.20 -11.34 -0.51
CA LEU A 440 -8.85 -12.58 -0.08
C LEU A 440 -8.03 -13.27 1.01
N TYR A 441 -8.74 -13.81 2.01
CA TYR A 441 -8.16 -14.44 3.18
C TYR A 441 -8.83 -15.77 3.49
N ARG A 442 -8.11 -16.63 4.20
CA ARG A 442 -8.66 -17.76 4.93
C ARG A 442 -9.02 -17.34 6.36
N ALA A 443 -9.87 -18.12 7.03
CA ALA A 443 -10.35 -17.85 8.38
C ALA A 443 -9.24 -17.62 9.43
N ASP A 444 -8.08 -18.27 9.26
CA ASP A 444 -6.93 -18.15 10.15
C ASP A 444 -5.99 -16.97 9.83
N GLY A 445 -6.42 -16.07 8.94
CA GLY A 445 -5.67 -14.90 8.53
C GLY A 445 -4.66 -15.13 7.41
N LEU A 446 -4.56 -16.34 6.83
CA LEU A 446 -3.74 -16.56 5.63
C LEU A 446 -4.26 -15.69 4.49
N CYS A 447 -3.40 -14.87 3.89
CA CYS A 447 -3.72 -14.06 2.73
C CYS A 447 -3.54 -14.90 1.46
N TYR A 448 -4.62 -15.14 0.72
CA TYR A 448 -4.55 -15.79 -0.59
C TYR A 448 -3.94 -14.87 -1.65
N GLY A 449 -4.04 -13.55 -1.44
CA GLY A 449 -3.58 -12.54 -2.36
C GLY A 449 -4.63 -11.47 -2.66
N GLY A 450 -4.39 -10.67 -3.68
CA GLY A 450 -5.28 -9.57 -4.03
C GLY A 450 -5.07 -9.00 -5.42
N GLY A 451 -6.00 -8.16 -5.84
CA GLY A 451 -5.98 -7.51 -7.14
C GLY A 451 -6.93 -6.31 -7.22
N PRO A 452 -6.79 -5.48 -8.26
CA PRO A 452 -7.68 -4.35 -8.45
C PRO A 452 -9.11 -4.83 -8.69
N ILE A 453 -10.06 -4.14 -8.05
CA ILE A 453 -11.47 -4.27 -8.34
C ILE A 453 -11.68 -3.68 -9.72
N ALA A 454 -12.12 -4.52 -10.65
CA ALA A 454 -12.52 -4.08 -11.98
C ALA A 454 -13.83 -3.29 -11.85
N ALA A 455 -14.89 -3.94 -11.38
CA ALA A 455 -16.21 -3.30 -11.27
C ALA A 455 -16.95 -3.74 -10.01
N ALA A 456 -17.81 -2.86 -9.52
CA ALA A 456 -18.89 -3.26 -8.63
C ALA A 456 -19.98 -4.00 -9.42
N GLY A 457 -20.66 -4.96 -8.80
CA GLY A 457 -21.88 -5.52 -9.35
C GLY A 457 -23.03 -4.51 -9.31
N GLN A 458 -24.09 -4.78 -10.06
CA GLN A 458 -25.32 -3.97 -10.07
C GLN A 458 -25.75 -3.63 -8.64
N THR A 459 -26.03 -2.37 -8.42
CA THR A 459 -26.44 -1.86 -7.11
C THR A 459 -27.86 -2.28 -6.78
N TYR A 460 -28.24 -2.20 -5.52
CA TYR A 460 -29.62 -2.47 -5.09
C TYR A 460 -30.62 -1.54 -5.78
N PHE A 461 -30.21 -0.30 -6.08
CA PHE A 461 -31.02 0.63 -6.86
C PHE A 461 -31.29 0.12 -8.28
N GLU A 462 -30.24 -0.30 -8.99
CA GLU A 462 -30.36 -0.84 -10.36
C GLU A 462 -31.20 -2.12 -10.41
N GLN A 463 -31.08 -2.96 -9.38
CA GLN A 463 -31.87 -4.19 -9.24
C GLN A 463 -33.30 -3.96 -8.74
N LYS A 464 -33.66 -2.72 -8.35
CA LYS A 464 -34.91 -2.39 -7.63
C LYS A 464 -35.11 -3.27 -6.38
N LYS A 465 -34.01 -3.66 -5.74
CA LYS A 465 -33.97 -4.52 -4.56
C LYS A 465 -34.08 -3.65 -3.30
N PRO A 466 -34.98 -3.96 -2.36
CA PRO A 466 -35.06 -3.22 -1.10
C PRO A 466 -33.81 -3.48 -0.25
N LEU A 467 -33.33 -2.43 0.42
CA LEU A 467 -32.21 -2.55 1.36
C LEU A 467 -32.76 -2.83 2.77
N ALA A 468 -32.25 -3.88 3.42
CA ALA A 468 -32.70 -4.26 4.75
C ALA A 468 -32.47 -3.13 5.79
N ALA A 469 -33.40 -2.95 6.72
CA ALA A 469 -33.36 -1.90 7.74
C ALA A 469 -32.14 -1.98 8.68
N ASN A 470 -31.53 -3.15 8.80
CA ASN A 470 -30.36 -3.44 9.62
C ASN A 470 -29.09 -3.73 8.79
N VAL A 471 -29.04 -3.35 7.50
CA VAL A 471 -27.84 -3.59 6.68
C VAL A 471 -26.60 -2.99 7.37
N HIS A 472 -25.54 -3.79 7.42
CA HIS A 472 -24.28 -3.39 8.01
C HIS A 472 -23.67 -2.25 7.17
N ASP A 473 -23.63 -1.04 7.72
CA ASP A 473 -22.86 0.08 7.16
C ASP A 473 -21.48 0.07 7.82
N TRP A 474 -20.44 -0.30 7.06
CA TRP A 474 -19.03 -0.34 7.48
C TRP A 474 -18.43 1.01 7.92
N ARG A 475 -19.27 2.01 8.24
CA ARG A 475 -18.86 3.16 9.03
C ARG A 475 -18.47 2.71 10.44
N ARG A 476 -17.23 2.28 10.58
CA ARG A 476 -16.56 2.42 11.87
C ARG A 476 -16.48 3.92 12.18
N GLN A 477 -17.28 4.28 13.18
CA GLN A 477 -16.96 5.14 14.34
C GLN A 477 -15.76 6.07 14.19
#